data_AF-A0A2U3QCH8-F1
#
_entry.id   AF-A0A2U3QCH8-F1
#
_cell.length_a   1.000
_cell.length_b   1.000
_cell.length_c   1.000
_cell.angle_alpha   90.00
_cell.angle_beta   90.00
_cell.angle_gamma   90.00
#
_symmetry.space_group_name_H-M   'P 1'
#
loop_
_entity.id
_entity.type
_entity.pdbx_description
1 polymer ?
#
loop_
_entity_poly.entity_id
_entity_poly.type
_entity_poly.pdbx_seq_one_letter_code
_entity_poly.pdbx_strand_id
1 'polypeptide(L)'
;MLKLFRRRSAAATKALLADIRRSISSVQRDGYCAVSWQPAVLAVATPIVLDGLPVYALNMSLQNVERSDALASELGAYLNAFAAKCMEVLRSG
;
A
#
# COMPACT_ATOMS: atom_id res chain seq x y z
N MET A 1 -2.45 -27.52 9.04
CA MET A 1 -1.43 -27.21 10.08
C MET A 1 -1.51 -25.72 10.41
N LEU A 2 -2.33 -25.35 11.40
CA LEU A 2 -2.43 -23.97 11.89
C LEU A 2 -1.06 -23.57 12.46
N LYS A 3 -0.27 -22.83 11.68
CA LYS A 3 1.02 -22.29 12.15
C LYS A 3 0.70 -21.32 13.29
N LEU A 4 1.18 -21.67 14.47
CA LEU A 4 1.15 -20.87 15.69
C LEU A 4 1.46 -19.40 15.34
N PHE A 5 0.64 -18.49 15.85
CA PHE A 5 1.03 -17.09 16.00
C PHE A 5 2.25 -17.02 16.92
N ARG A 6 3.46 -17.21 16.35
CA ARG A 6 4.72 -16.93 17.06
C ARG A 6 4.67 -15.48 17.48
N ARG A 7 4.73 -15.25 18.78
CA ARG A 7 4.84 -13.90 19.36
C ARG A 7 6.01 -13.19 18.66
N ARG A 8 5.72 -12.09 17.97
CA ARG A 8 6.75 -11.30 17.26
C ARG A 8 7.80 -10.88 18.27
N SER A 9 9.07 -11.09 17.94
CA SER A 9 10.17 -10.58 18.77
C SER A 9 10.13 -9.05 18.79
N ALA A 10 10.71 -8.44 19.83
CA ALA A 10 10.82 -6.98 19.90
C ALA A 10 11.49 -6.38 18.63
N ALA A 11 12.48 -7.09 18.07
CA ALA A 11 13.13 -6.71 16.82
C ALA A 11 12.17 -6.75 15.62
N ALA A 12 11.36 -7.82 15.49
CA ALA A 12 10.36 -7.94 14.42
C ALA A 12 9.28 -6.85 14.53
N THR A 13 8.86 -6.50 15.75
CA THR A 13 7.94 -5.39 15.99
C THR A 13 8.57 -4.05 15.60
N LYS A 14 9.84 -3.80 15.97
CA LYS A 14 10.55 -2.58 15.60
C LYS A 14 10.69 -2.42 14.09
N ALA A 15 11.02 -3.50 13.37
CA ALA A 15 11.12 -3.49 11.92
C ALA A 15 9.76 -3.15 11.27
N LEU A 16 8.68 -3.78 11.72
CA LEU A 16 7.34 -3.47 11.22
C LEU A 16 6.95 -2.00 11.44
N LEU A 17 7.24 -1.44 12.62
CA LEU A 17 6.97 -0.03 12.88
C LEU A 17 7.74 0.90 11.95
N ALA A 18 8.99 0.55 11.61
CA ALA A 18 9.77 1.29 10.63
C ALA A 18 9.15 1.20 9.22
N ASP A 19 8.66 0.02 8.83
CA ASP A 19 8.01 -0.16 7.52
C ASP A 19 6.67 0.59 7.43
N ILE A 20 5.87 0.59 8.51
CA ILE A 20 4.64 1.41 8.56
C ILE A 20 4.96 2.89 8.41
N ARG A 21 5.95 3.41 9.14
CA ARG A 21 6.37 4.82 9.04
C ARG A 21 6.82 5.16 7.62
N ARG A 22 7.58 4.26 6.99
CA ARG A 22 8.02 4.42 5.59
C ARG A 22 6.83 4.48 4.64
N SER A 23 5.84 3.60 4.79
CA SER A 23 4.62 3.60 3.99
C SER A 23 3.83 4.91 4.15
N ILE A 24 3.68 5.40 5.38
CA ILE A 24 3.03 6.69 5.64
C ILE A 24 3.76 7.82 4.89
N SER A 25 5.10 7.87 5.03
CA SER A 25 5.91 8.88 4.34
C SER A 25 5.89 8.75 2.82
N SER A 26 5.77 7.54 2.27
CA SER A 26 5.58 7.32 0.83
C SER A 26 4.22 7.81 0.35
N VAL A 27 3.13 7.50 1.06
CA VAL A 27 1.80 8.03 0.69
C VAL A 27 1.79 9.55 0.71
N GLN A 28 2.41 10.17 1.71
CA GLN A 28 2.48 11.64 1.81
C GLN A 28 3.28 12.29 0.68
N ARG A 29 4.39 11.67 0.25
CA ARG A 29 5.27 12.23 -0.79
C ARG A 29 4.81 11.88 -2.21
N ASP A 30 4.43 10.63 -2.41
CA ASP A 30 4.30 10.01 -3.72
C ASP A 30 2.83 9.68 -4.05
N GLY A 31 1.92 9.81 -3.08
CA GLY A 31 0.50 9.44 -3.21
C GLY A 31 0.22 7.94 -3.05
N TYR A 32 1.25 7.09 -2.99
CA TYR A 32 1.10 5.65 -2.82
C TYR A 32 2.17 5.07 -1.88
N CYS A 33 1.96 3.85 -1.39
CA CYS A 33 3.03 3.05 -0.80
C CYS A 33 3.14 1.69 -1.49
N ALA A 34 4.32 1.10 -1.42
CA ALA A 34 4.60 -0.25 -1.90
C ALA A 34 5.27 -1.05 -0.79
N VAL A 35 4.83 -2.29 -0.57
CA VAL A 35 5.33 -3.19 0.48
C VAL A 35 5.39 -4.63 0.01
N SER A 36 6.32 -5.40 0.59
CA SER A 36 6.42 -6.85 0.41
C SER A 36 6.41 -7.54 1.76
N TRP A 37 5.21 -7.86 2.25
CA TRP A 37 5.01 -8.44 3.59
C TRP A 37 5.13 -9.97 3.61
N GLN A 38 5.10 -10.60 2.44
CA GLN A 38 5.38 -12.02 2.23
C GLN A 38 6.31 -12.19 1.02
N PRO A 39 7.10 -13.28 0.96
CA PRO A 39 7.98 -13.54 -0.18
C PRO A 39 7.23 -13.56 -1.50
N ALA A 40 7.86 -13.03 -2.56
CA ALA A 40 7.35 -12.99 -3.94
C ALA A 40 5.98 -12.29 -4.12
N VAL A 41 5.63 -11.39 -3.19
CA VAL A 41 4.45 -10.53 -3.34
C VAL A 41 4.84 -9.06 -3.22
N LEU A 42 4.37 -8.29 -4.20
CA LEU A 42 4.39 -6.84 -4.18
C LEU A 42 2.95 -6.35 -4.01
N ALA A 43 2.70 -5.60 -2.94
CA ALA A 43 1.44 -4.88 -2.74
C ALA A 43 1.70 -3.38 -2.87
N VAL A 44 0.90 -2.70 -3.69
CA VAL A 44 0.94 -1.25 -3.90
C VAL A 44 -0.44 -0.69 -3.60
N ALA A 45 -0.49 0.40 -2.84
CA ALA A 45 -1.76 0.99 -2.42
C ALA A 45 -1.72 2.52 -2.44
N THR A 46 -2.84 3.13 -2.81
CA THR A 46 -3.09 4.58 -2.82
C THR A 46 -4.40 4.89 -2.07
N PRO A 47 -4.52 6.03 -1.38
CA PRO A 47 -5.76 6.40 -0.70
C PRO A 47 -6.77 7.03 -1.67
N ILE A 48 -8.06 6.82 -1.39
CA ILE A 48 -9.16 7.61 -1.93
C ILE A 48 -9.74 8.41 -0.76
N VAL A 49 -9.69 9.74 -0.87
CA VAL A 49 -10.12 10.67 0.18
C VAL A 49 -11.21 11.58 -0.37
N LEU A 50 -12.39 11.50 0.23
CA LEU A 50 -13.58 12.26 -0.15
C LEU A 50 -14.17 12.94 1.09
N ASP A 51 -14.65 14.16 0.93
CA ASP A 51 -15.23 14.91 2.03
C ASP A 51 -16.48 14.21 2.58
N GLY A 52 -16.56 14.09 3.91
CA GLY A 52 -17.69 13.44 4.57
C GLY A 52 -17.70 11.90 4.50
N LEU A 53 -16.72 11.27 3.86
CA LEU A 53 -16.61 9.81 3.77
C LEU A 53 -15.37 9.28 4.50
N PRO A 54 -15.38 8.00 4.94
CA PRO A 54 -14.16 7.34 5.40
C PRO A 54 -13.08 7.31 4.32
N VAL A 55 -11.81 7.26 4.73
CA VAL A 55 -10.71 7.04 3.80
C VAL A 55 -10.74 5.60 3.31
N TYR A 56 -10.74 5.42 2.00
CA TYR A 56 -10.60 4.10 1.37
C TYR A 56 -9.16 3.89 0.89
N ALA A 57 -8.74 2.63 0.81
CA ALA A 57 -7.47 2.26 0.22
C ALA A 57 -7.72 1.41 -1.03
N LEU A 58 -7.21 1.86 -2.17
CA LEU A 58 -7.19 1.09 -3.39
C LEU A 58 -5.85 0.35 -3.46
N ASN A 59 -5.89 -0.98 -3.52
CA ASN A 59 -4.71 -1.84 -3.45
C ASN A 59 -4.63 -2.79 -4.65
N MET A 60 -3.44 -2.91 -5.22
CA MET A 60 -3.08 -3.94 -6.19
C MET A 60 -2.00 -4.85 -5.60
N SER A 61 -2.20 -6.16 -5.71
CA SER A 61 -1.24 -7.17 -5.24
C SER A 61 -0.80 -8.05 -6.41
N LEU A 62 0.50 -8.14 -6.65
CA LEU A 62 1.09 -9.02 -7.64
C LEU A 62 1.80 -10.17 -6.93
N GLN A 63 1.65 -11.37 -7.47
CA GLN A 63 2.35 -12.57 -7.02
C GLN A 63 3.45 -12.94 -8.01
N ASN A 64 4.43 -13.72 -7.54
CA ASN A 64 5.55 -14.22 -8.33
C ASN A 64 6.40 -13.11 -8.98
N VAL A 65 6.45 -11.94 -8.34
CA VAL A 65 7.28 -10.82 -8.76
C VAL A 65 8.27 -10.49 -7.66
N GLU A 66 9.51 -10.19 -8.06
CA GLU A 66 10.46 -9.54 -7.18
C GLU A 66 10.18 -8.04 -7.17
N ARG A 67 10.20 -7.43 -5.98
CA ARG A 67 10.00 -5.99 -5.86
C ARG A 67 11.20 -5.26 -6.47
N SER A 68 10.93 -4.38 -7.42
CA SER A 68 11.84 -3.30 -7.83
C SER A 68 11.18 -1.95 -7.60
N ASP A 69 11.98 -0.90 -7.39
CA ASP A 69 11.46 0.46 -7.23
C ASP A 69 10.80 0.97 -8.51
N ALA A 70 11.30 0.54 -9.67
CA ALA A 70 10.69 0.83 -10.97
C ALA A 70 9.27 0.26 -11.08
N LEU A 71 9.09 -1.03 -10.77
CA LEU A 71 7.76 -1.67 -10.79
C LEU A 71 6.82 -1.05 -9.75
N ALA A 72 7.33 -0.75 -8.55
CA ALA A 72 6.55 -0.07 -7.52
C ALA A 72 6.10 1.33 -7.98
N SER A 73 6.96 2.09 -8.66
CA SER A 73 6.65 3.41 -9.20
C SER A 73 5.63 3.34 -10.34
N GLU A 74 5.77 2.38 -11.23
CA GLU A 74 4.84 2.17 -12.35
C GLU A 74 3.43 1.86 -11.83
N LEU A 75 3.30 0.87 -10.94
CA LEU A 75 2.01 0.50 -10.35
C LEU A 75 1.44 1.63 -9.48
N GLY A 76 2.30 2.36 -8.76
CA GLY A 76 1.91 3.53 -7.98
C GLY A 76 1.28 4.61 -8.85
N ALA A 77 1.87 4.90 -10.01
CA ALA A 77 1.30 5.84 -10.98
C ALA A 77 -0.06 5.39 -11.52
N TYR A 78 -0.22 4.10 -11.86
CA TYR A 78 -1.51 3.57 -12.30
C TYR A 78 -2.59 3.70 -11.23
N LEU A 79 -2.26 3.35 -9.99
CA LEU A 79 -3.19 3.45 -8.87
C LEU A 79 -3.56 4.89 -8.57
N ASN A 80 -2.60 5.82 -8.52
CA ASN A 80 -2.87 7.25 -8.30
C ASN A 80 -3.81 7.81 -9.38
N ALA A 81 -3.56 7.49 -10.65
CA ALA A 81 -4.43 7.91 -11.75
C ALA A 81 -5.85 7.32 -11.62
N PHE A 82 -5.97 6.05 -11.24
CA PHE A 82 -7.26 5.41 -11.04
C PHE A 82 -8.01 6.00 -9.83
N ALA A 83 -7.32 6.25 -8.72
CA ALA A 83 -7.89 6.91 -7.55
C ALA A 83 -8.40 8.32 -7.88
N ALA A 84 -7.65 9.09 -8.67
CA ALA A 84 -8.10 10.39 -9.16
C ALA A 84 -9.41 10.28 -9.96
N LYS A 85 -9.52 9.27 -10.83
CA LYS A 85 -10.75 9.05 -11.60
C LYS A 85 -11.92 8.62 -10.72
N CYS A 86 -11.70 7.74 -9.74
CA CYS A 86 -12.72 7.37 -8.77
C CYS A 86 -13.22 8.60 -8.01
N MET A 87 -12.32 9.46 -7.54
CA MET A 87 -12.71 10.68 -6.81
C MET A 87 -13.51 11.65 -7.67
N GLU A 88 -13.17 11.80 -8.95
CA GLU A 88 -13.94 12.62 -9.89
C GLU A 88 -15.39 12.13 -10.02
N VAL A 89 -15.58 10.82 -10.24
CA VAL A 89 -16.92 10.23 -10.39
C VAL A 89 -17.71 10.28 -9.08
N LEU A 90 -17.07 9.95 -7.96
CA LEU A 90 -17.73 9.89 -6.65
C LEU A 90 -18.10 11.27 -6.08
N ARG A 91 -17.47 12.35 -6.54
CA ARG A 91 -17.87 13.74 -6.20
C ARG A 91 -19.05 14.24 -7.04
N SER A 92 -19.35 13.58 -8.15
CA SER A 92 -20.40 13.99 -9.09
C SER A 92 -21.76 13.32 -8.85
N GLY A 93 -21.82 12.34 -7.94
CA GLY A 93 -23.06 11.68 -7.51
C GLY A 93 -23.44 12.09 -6.09
#